data_AF-A0A2K1XXW4-F1
#
_entry.id   AF-A0A2K1XXW4-F1
#
_cell.length_a   1.000
_cell.length_b   1.000
_cell.length_c   1.000
_cell.angle_alpha   90.00
_cell.angle_beta   90.00
_cell.angle_gamma   90.00
#
_symmetry.space_group_name_H-M   'P 1'
#
loop_
_entity.id
_entity.type
_entity.pdbx_description
1 polymer ?
#
loop_
_entity_poly.entity_id
_entity_poly.type
_entity_poly.pdbx_seq_one_letter_code
_entity_poly.pdbx_strand_id
1 'polypeptide(L)'
;GEVGNNHDELMSNFFAQPDALACGMLDPRRVVKKNKFSLLFPAQTFSGNRPSLSLLLSSLDAYKIGDPLLAIYEHRVIVQGFIWGINSFDQ
;
A
#
# COMPACT_ATOMS: atom_id res chain seq x y z
N GLY A 1 -19.68 21.53 -6.90
CA GLY A 1 -18.52 20.71 -6.53
C GLY A 1 -19.06 19.65 -5.62
N GLU A 2 -19.00 18.40 -6.04
CA GLU A 2 -19.57 17.30 -5.26
C GLU A 2 -18.91 17.27 -3.88
N VAL A 3 -19.72 17.26 -2.83
CA VAL A 3 -19.26 17.13 -1.45
C VAL A 3 -18.95 15.65 -1.23
N GLY A 4 -17.84 15.19 -1.79
CA GLY A 4 -17.27 13.90 -1.42
C GLY A 4 -16.83 13.99 0.05
N ASN A 5 -17.24 13.04 0.87
CA ASN A 5 -16.74 12.94 2.24
C ASN A 5 -15.21 12.71 2.18
N ASN A 6 -14.42 13.53 2.87
CA ASN A 6 -12.95 13.42 2.89
C ASN A 6 -12.46 12.00 3.21
N HIS A 7 -13.23 11.27 4.03
CA HIS A 7 -12.91 9.87 4.35
C HIS A 7 -13.08 8.94 3.14
N ASP A 8 -14.07 9.17 2.29
CA ASP A 8 -14.32 8.35 1.09
C ASP A 8 -13.24 8.57 0.04
N GLU A 9 -12.74 9.81 -0.11
CA GLU A 9 -11.60 10.12 -0.98
C GLU A 9 -10.31 9.46 -0.47
N LEU A 10 -10.09 9.48 0.84
CA LEU A 10 -8.95 8.79 1.47
C LEU A 10 -9.02 7.28 1.23
N MET A 11 -10.19 6.66 1.43
CA MET A 11 -10.39 5.23 1.24
C MET A 11 -10.28 4.83 -0.24
N SER A 12 -10.76 5.67 -1.15
CA SER A 12 -10.57 5.47 -2.60
C SER A 12 -9.09 5.34 -2.96
N ASN A 13 -8.24 6.23 -2.43
CA ASN A 13 -6.80 6.15 -2.63
C ASN A 13 -6.17 4.92 -1.93
N PHE A 14 -6.60 4.61 -0.71
CA PHE A 14 -6.13 3.46 0.06
C PHE A 14 -6.32 2.13 -0.69
N PHE A 15 -7.42 1.96 -1.42
CA PHE A 15 -7.64 0.77 -2.25
C PHE A 15 -6.96 0.86 -3.63
N ALA A 16 -7.00 2.03 -4.28
CA ALA A 16 -6.45 2.19 -5.63
C ALA A 16 -4.93 2.01 -5.70
N GLN A 17 -4.19 2.36 -4.64
CA GLN A 17 -2.73 2.30 -4.62
C GLN A 17 -2.18 0.87 -4.58
N PRO A 18 -2.59 -0.03 -3.66
CA PRO A 18 -2.25 -1.45 -3.71
C PRO A 18 -2.59 -2.09 -5.05
N ASP A 19 -3.77 -1.79 -5.61
CA ASP A 19 -4.19 -2.31 -6.91
C ASP A 19 -3.26 -1.84 -8.04
N ALA A 20 -2.86 -0.56 -8.03
CA ALA A 20 -1.91 -0.01 -8.99
C ALA A 20 -0.51 -0.62 -8.84
N LEU A 21 -0.06 -0.87 -7.61
CA LEU A 21 1.21 -1.54 -7.31
C LEU A 21 1.22 -3.00 -7.78
N ALA A 22 0.11 -3.71 -7.60
CA ALA A 22 -0.04 -5.11 -8.00
C ALA A 22 -0.20 -5.25 -9.53
N CYS A 23 -1.15 -4.52 -10.13
CA CYS A 23 -1.51 -4.68 -11.53
C CYS A 23 -0.61 -3.91 -12.49
N GLY A 24 -0.04 -2.78 -12.05
CA GLY A 24 0.70 -1.87 -12.93
C GLY A 24 -0.15 -1.31 -14.07
N MET A 25 0.53 -0.83 -15.10
CA MET A 25 -0.08 -0.35 -16.35
C MET A 25 0.90 -0.58 -17.50
N LEU A 26 0.80 -1.76 -18.12
CA LEU A 26 1.64 -2.19 -19.25
C LEU A 26 0.92 -2.15 -20.61
N ASP A 27 -0.42 -2.15 -20.62
CA ASP A 27 -1.20 -2.16 -21.87
C ASP A 27 -1.04 -0.82 -22.61
N PRO A 28 -0.46 -0.84 -23.83
CA PRO A 28 -0.25 0.38 -24.59
C PRO A 28 -1.54 1.14 -24.91
N ARG A 29 -2.67 0.43 -25.04
CA ARG A 29 -3.98 1.04 -25.35
C ARG A 29 -4.50 1.88 -24.19
N ARG A 30 -4.18 1.51 -22.95
CA ARG A 30 -4.55 2.25 -21.73
C ARG A 30 -3.66 3.48 -21.54
N VAL A 31 -2.37 3.38 -21.88
CA VAL A 31 -1.40 4.50 -21.81
C VAL A 31 -1.67 5.54 -22.90
N VAL A 32 -1.93 5.11 -24.15
CA VAL A 32 -2.18 6.01 -25.30
C VAL A 32 -3.52 6.74 -25.18
N LYS A 33 -4.55 6.15 -24.54
CA LYS A 33 -5.79 6.89 -24.21
C LYS A 33 -5.53 8.07 -23.27
N LYS A 34 -4.50 8.00 -22.41
CA LYS A 34 -4.11 9.10 -21.51
C LYS A 34 -3.30 10.18 -22.22
N ASN A 35 -2.56 9.87 -23.30
CA ASN A 35 -1.66 10.82 -23.95
C ASN A 35 -1.46 10.58 -25.46
N LYS A 36 -1.53 11.65 -26.26
CA LYS A 36 -1.37 11.62 -27.73
C LYS A 36 0.09 11.52 -28.22
N PHE A 37 1.07 11.64 -27.32
CA PHE A 37 2.50 11.65 -27.66
C PHE A 37 3.16 10.29 -27.35
N SER A 38 3.64 9.62 -28.40
CA SER A 38 4.28 8.29 -28.34
C SER A 38 5.60 8.27 -27.55
N LEU A 39 6.33 9.39 -27.49
CA LEU A 39 7.62 9.49 -26.78
C LEU A 39 7.50 9.41 -25.25
N LEU A 40 6.34 9.73 -24.69
CA LEU A 40 6.10 9.68 -23.24
C LEU A 40 5.71 8.27 -22.75
N PHE A 41 5.67 7.28 -23.66
CA PHE A 41 5.23 5.93 -23.38
C PHE A 41 6.06 5.24 -22.28
N PRO A 42 7.41 5.21 -22.33
CA PRO A 42 8.20 4.49 -21.34
C PRO A 42 8.09 5.10 -19.92
N ALA A 43 7.89 6.41 -19.83
CA ALA A 43 7.74 7.12 -18.56
C ALA A 43 6.36 6.92 -17.91
N GLN A 44 5.38 6.36 -18.63
CA GLN A 44 4.00 6.15 -18.16
C GLN A 44 3.62 4.68 -18.00
N THR A 45 4.54 3.76 -18.27
CA THR A 45 4.35 2.32 -18.04
C THR A 45 4.82 1.93 -16.66
N PHE A 46 4.02 1.11 -15.97
CA PHE A 46 4.35 0.55 -14.66
C PHE A 46 4.26 -0.97 -14.76
N SER A 47 5.31 -1.68 -14.35
CA SER A 47 5.37 -3.16 -14.44
C SER A 47 4.35 -3.87 -13.54
N GLY A 48 3.88 -3.21 -12.49
CA GLY A 48 3.15 -3.86 -11.41
C GLY A 48 4.05 -4.84 -10.65
N ASN A 49 3.43 -5.88 -10.08
CA ASN A 49 4.06 -6.93 -9.28
C ASN A 49 4.87 -6.38 -8.08
N ARG A 50 4.40 -5.29 -7.48
CA ARG A 50 4.98 -4.71 -6.27
C ARG A 50 4.09 -5.12 -5.09
N PRO A 51 4.55 -6.03 -4.21
CA PRO A 51 3.73 -6.50 -3.10
C PRO A 51 3.49 -5.37 -2.09
N SER A 52 2.29 -5.36 -1.52
CA SER A 52 1.88 -4.43 -0.46
C SER A 52 1.05 -5.19 0.59
N LEU A 53 0.96 -4.63 1.80
CA LEU A 53 0.14 -5.15 2.88
C LEU A 53 -0.83 -4.05 3.32
N SER A 54 -2.12 -4.31 3.22
CA SER A 54 -3.17 -3.39 3.69
C SER A 54 -3.69 -3.88 5.03
N LEU A 55 -3.55 -3.05 6.07
CA LEU A 55 -4.14 -3.27 7.39
C LEU A 55 -5.32 -2.32 7.55
N LEU A 56 -6.54 -2.86 7.64
CA LEU A 56 -7.77 -2.09 7.78
C LEU A 56 -8.37 -2.30 9.17
N LEU A 57 -8.67 -1.18 9.84
CA LEU A 57 -9.30 -1.15 11.16
C LEU A 57 -10.63 -0.41 11.05
N SER A 58 -11.62 -0.80 11.86
CA SER A 58 -12.95 -0.15 11.85
C SER A 58 -12.89 1.31 12.32
N SER A 59 -11.98 1.62 13.23
CA SER A 59 -11.70 2.96 13.77
C SER A 59 -10.31 2.98 14.38
N LEU A 60 -9.77 4.17 14.66
CA LEU A 60 -8.53 4.33 15.38
C LEU A 60 -8.81 4.87 16.78
N ASP A 61 -8.84 3.99 17.77
CA ASP A 61 -8.97 4.33 19.20
C ASP A 61 -7.75 3.82 19.98
N ALA A 62 -7.59 4.28 21.23
CA ALA A 62 -6.43 3.95 22.06
C ALA A 62 -6.21 2.43 22.18
N TYR A 63 -7.32 1.67 22.28
CA TYR A 63 -7.29 0.22 22.32
C TYR A 63 -6.73 -0.37 21.01
N LYS A 64 -7.24 0.04 19.84
CA LYS A 64 -6.78 -0.48 18.54
C LYS A 64 -5.37 -0.01 18.16
N ILE A 65 -4.87 1.08 18.72
CA ILE A 65 -3.49 1.50 18.53
C ILE A 65 -2.53 0.55 19.27
N GLY A 66 -2.82 0.24 20.53
CA GLY A 66 -1.95 -0.59 21.35
C GLY A 66 -2.04 -2.07 21.01
N ASP A 67 -3.21 -2.67 21.23
CA ASP A 67 -3.37 -4.12 21.23
C ASP A 67 -3.22 -4.75 19.83
N PRO A 68 -3.94 -4.32 18.78
CA PRO A 68 -3.77 -4.91 17.46
C PRO A 68 -2.66 -4.25 16.63
N LEU A 69 -2.53 -2.92 16.60
CA LEU A 69 -1.58 -2.30 15.67
C LEU A 69 -0.13 -2.44 16.15
N LEU A 70 0.20 -1.93 17.34
CA LEU A 70 1.56 -1.96 17.86
C LEU A 70 2.04 -3.40 18.12
N ALA A 71 1.21 -4.24 18.75
CA ALA A 71 1.61 -5.61 19.07
C ALA A 71 1.91 -6.46 17.82
N ILE A 72 1.18 -6.26 16.70
CA ILE A 72 1.49 -6.95 15.43
C ILE A 72 2.91 -6.62 14.98
N TYR A 73 3.35 -5.36 15.09
CA TYR A 73 4.70 -4.97 14.69
C TYR A 73 5.76 -5.52 15.66
N GLU A 74 5.50 -5.50 16.97
CA GLU A 74 6.41 -6.10 17.96
C GLU A 74 6.60 -7.59 17.68
N HIS A 75 5.50 -8.33 17.51
CA HIS A 75 5.55 -9.77 17.25
C HIS A 75 6.22 -10.08 15.91
N ARG A 76 6.00 -9.25 14.89
CA ARG A 76 6.69 -9.38 13.60
C ARG A 76 8.20 -9.27 13.76
N VAL A 77 8.68 -8.27 14.50
CA VAL A 77 10.12 -8.05 14.74
C VAL A 77 10.72 -9.20 15.55
N ILE A 78 10.02 -9.66 16.59
CA ILE A 78 10.44 -10.79 17.42
C ILE A 78 10.58 -12.06 16.57
N VAL A 79 9.56 -12.41 15.79
CA VAL A 79 9.58 -13.61 14.94
C VAL A 79 10.68 -13.51 13.89
N GLN A 80 10.90 -12.34 13.29
CA GLN A 80 11.99 -12.13 12.34
C GLN A 80 13.37 -12.34 12.99
N GLY A 81 13.59 -11.82 14.20
CA GLY A 81 14.84 -12.03 14.92
C GLY A 81 15.08 -13.49 15.28
N PHE A 82 14.04 -14.20 15.72
CA PHE A 82 14.13 -15.64 15.99
C PHE A 82 14.45 -16.46 14.74
N ILE A 83 13.84 -16.13 13.58
CA ILE A 83 14.15 -16.80 12.31
C ILE A 83 15.61 -16.56 11.90
N TRP A 84 16.14 -15.35 12.13
CA TRP A 84 17.51 -15.00 11.78
C TRP A 84 18.54 -15.38 12.85
N GLY A 85 18.12 -15.94 13.99
CA GLY A 85 19.02 -16.34 15.07
C GLY A 85 19.69 -15.15 15.78
N ILE A 86 19.10 -13.97 15.72
CA ILE A 86 19.59 -12.76 16.40
C ILE A 86 18.75 -12.45 17.64
N ASN A 87 19.33 -11.75 18.61
CA ASN A 87 18.61 -11.33 19.80
C ASN A 87 17.72 -10.11 19.49
N SER A 88 16.40 -10.29 19.53
CA SER A 88 15.42 -9.21 19.29
C SER A 88 15.33 -8.18 20.42
N PHE A 89 16.04 -8.36 21.54
CA PHE A 89 15.87 -7.56 22.75
C PHE A 89 17.13 -6.83 23.22
N ASP A 90 18.25 -6.95 22.49
CA ASP A 90 19.48 -6.19 22.74
C ASP A 90 19.52 -4.91 21.88
N GLN A 91 20.37 -3.94 22.21
CA GLN A 91 20.45 -2.62 21.56
C GLN A 91 21.72 -2.42 20.73
#